data_AF-A0A7C2HCQ3-F1
#
_entry.id   AF-A0A7C2HCQ3-F1
#
_cell.length_a   1.000
_cell.length_b   1.000
_cell.length_c   1.000
_cell.angle_alpha   90.00
_cell.angle_beta   90.00
_cell.angle_gamma   90.00
#
_symmetry.space_group_name_H-M   'P 1'
#
loop_
_entity.id
_entity.type
_entity.pdbx_description
1 polymer ?
#
loop_
_entity_poly.entity_id
_entity_poly.type
_entity_poly.pdbx_seq_one_letter_code
_entity_poly.pdbx_strand_id
1 'polypeptide(L)'
;MPWKKAPPTTARRRLKPSRSAGSWKPTRVRAARWRPPDGAYAREGGAQGFRVPEGRILPRPAILISRERLIITLTLASFLRLAAHVHLMPILESGEETLVGGQAVMEGVMMRAPHSYATAVRRPDGQVVIDERPLPKLSEKYPALRLPILRGIGTLGQAMALGIKALRFSADVAMQAEAEAGGEPAGDRRKGGELPGWVLALNLAFSFVFFIALYKFVPLWITTKLEGIYPELHNQLLFNAVDGVIRVAIFLAFLWLISRWADIRRVFEYHGAEHRVVFNFESGMPVNIGNARLFSTWHPRCGTSFLLVVMLVSVAVYAVIPAHGFLERMAVRVLALPLIAGLSYEVIRYAARRRGSLLALFT
;
A
#
# COMPACT_ATOMS: atom_id res chain seq x y z
N MET A 1 -29.74 -26.23 -45.68
CA MET A 1 -29.99 -25.00 -46.49
C MET A 1 -28.72 -24.17 -46.51
N PRO A 2 -28.08 -24.00 -47.68
CA PRO A 2 -26.81 -23.31 -47.80
C PRO A 2 -26.96 -21.83 -48.12
N TRP A 3 -25.90 -21.13 -47.75
CA TRP A 3 -25.53 -19.75 -48.03
C TRP A 3 -25.74 -19.30 -49.48
N LYS A 4 -26.24 -18.07 -49.68
CA LYS A 4 -26.09 -17.31 -50.93
C LYS A 4 -25.04 -16.19 -50.76
N LYS A 5 -23.97 -16.26 -51.55
CA LYS A 5 -23.03 -15.16 -51.93
C LYS A 5 -23.71 -14.33 -53.05
N ALA A 6 -23.41 -13.08 -53.43
CA ALA A 6 -22.63 -11.88 -53.01
C ALA A 6 -23.15 -10.72 -53.93
N PRO A 7 -22.71 -9.45 -53.81
CA PRO A 7 -21.66 -9.01 -54.76
C PRO A 7 -20.63 -8.02 -54.16
N PRO A 8 -19.50 -7.78 -54.86
CA PRO A 8 -18.40 -6.95 -54.37
C PRO A 8 -18.55 -5.50 -54.83
N THR A 9 -18.26 -4.54 -53.97
CA THR A 9 -17.98 -3.16 -54.41
C THR A 9 -16.86 -2.56 -53.58
N THR A 10 -15.72 -2.42 -54.25
CA THR A 10 -14.58 -1.58 -53.93
C THR A 10 -14.99 -0.11 -53.81
N ALA A 11 -14.73 0.51 -52.66
CA ALA A 11 -14.54 1.96 -52.56
C ALA A 11 -13.61 2.29 -51.40
N ARG A 12 -12.31 2.47 -51.71
CA ARG A 12 -11.34 3.09 -50.80
C ARG A 12 -11.79 4.52 -50.51
N ARG A 13 -12.42 4.76 -49.36
CA ARG A 13 -12.65 6.12 -48.87
C ARG A 13 -11.37 6.59 -48.16
N ARG A 14 -10.53 7.34 -48.89
CA ARG A 14 -9.42 8.13 -48.32
C ARG A 14 -10.02 9.07 -47.27
N LEU A 15 -9.80 8.79 -45.98
CA LEU A 15 -9.98 9.78 -44.94
C LEU A 15 -8.81 10.77 -45.01
N LYS A 16 -9.12 12.02 -45.39
CA LYS A 16 -8.19 13.15 -45.31
C LYS A 16 -7.87 13.43 -43.84
N PRO A 17 -6.63 13.77 -43.47
CA PRO A 17 -6.31 14.19 -42.11
C PRO A 17 -6.90 15.58 -41.86
N SER A 18 -7.78 15.72 -40.86
CA SER A 18 -8.26 17.03 -40.44
C SER A 18 -7.14 17.75 -39.67
N ARG A 19 -6.52 18.73 -40.34
CA ARG A 19 -5.72 19.77 -39.68
C ARG A 19 -6.67 20.68 -38.92
N SER A 20 -6.66 20.59 -37.59
CA SER A 20 -6.94 21.72 -36.71
C SER A 20 -5.86 21.74 -35.64
N ALA A 21 -4.73 22.37 -35.99
CA ALA A 21 -3.73 22.80 -35.04
C ALA A 21 -4.34 23.95 -34.21
N GLY A 22 -5.06 23.59 -33.16
CA GLY A 22 -5.45 24.53 -32.10
C GLY A 22 -4.25 24.74 -31.19
N SER A 23 -3.69 25.95 -31.22
CA SER A 23 -2.60 26.39 -30.37
C SER A 23 -2.96 26.18 -28.88
N TRP A 24 -2.22 25.29 -28.21
CA TRP A 24 -2.24 25.18 -26.75
C TRP A 24 -1.66 26.47 -26.16
N LYS A 25 -2.52 27.34 -25.63
CA LYS A 25 -2.11 28.44 -24.74
C LYS A 25 -2.36 27.98 -23.30
N PRO A 26 -1.34 27.92 -22.43
CA PRO A 26 -1.54 27.58 -21.03
C PRO A 26 -2.26 28.73 -20.34
N THR A 27 -3.52 28.52 -19.97
CA THR A 27 -4.23 29.41 -19.06
C THR A 27 -3.53 29.32 -17.70
N ARG A 28 -2.83 30.39 -17.30
CA ARG A 28 -2.22 30.51 -15.97
C ARG A 28 -3.34 30.52 -14.92
N VAL A 29 -3.68 29.35 -14.39
CA VAL A 29 -4.38 29.26 -13.12
C VAL A 29 -3.41 29.78 -12.05
N ARG A 30 -3.79 30.84 -11.34
CA ARG A 30 -3.01 31.36 -10.21
C ARG A 30 -2.85 30.22 -9.21
N ALA A 31 -1.64 29.68 -9.10
CA ALA A 31 -1.26 28.88 -7.94
C ALA A 31 -1.53 29.73 -6.71
N ALA A 32 -2.41 29.25 -5.81
CA ALA A 32 -2.50 29.77 -4.47
C ALA A 32 -1.11 29.59 -3.86
N ARG A 33 -0.37 30.70 -3.78
CA ARG A 33 0.98 30.75 -3.24
C ARG A 33 0.85 30.57 -1.73
N TRP A 34 0.95 29.34 -1.26
CA TRP A 34 1.12 29.06 0.17
C TRP A 34 2.39 29.78 0.62
N ARG A 35 2.24 30.80 1.48
CA ARG A 35 3.34 31.38 2.23
C ARG A 35 3.44 30.60 3.55
N PRO A 36 4.60 30.03 3.89
CA PRO A 36 4.82 29.57 5.26
C PRO A 36 4.68 30.77 6.21
N PRO A 37 4.22 30.58 7.47
CA PRO A 37 4.35 31.59 8.50
C PRO A 37 5.83 31.97 8.63
N ASP A 38 6.12 33.26 8.66
CA ASP A 38 7.48 33.77 8.81
C ASP A 38 8.11 33.17 10.08
N GLY A 39 9.21 32.42 9.92
CA GLY A 39 10.09 32.06 11.05
C GLY A 39 10.33 30.58 11.38
N ALA A 40 10.23 29.62 10.45
CA ALA A 40 10.72 28.26 10.73
C ALA A 40 11.53 27.67 9.55
N TYR A 41 12.79 27.34 9.85
CA TYR A 41 13.80 26.70 8.99
C TYR A 41 14.55 27.60 7.99
N ALA A 42 15.25 28.62 8.51
CA ALA A 42 16.46 29.11 7.86
C ALA A 42 17.63 28.15 8.17
N ARG A 43 18.05 27.36 7.18
CA ARG A 43 19.38 26.75 7.16
C ARG A 43 20.36 27.80 6.60
N GLU A 44 21.01 28.54 7.47
CA GLU A 44 22.25 29.23 7.14
C GLU A 44 23.42 28.30 7.40
N GLY A 45 24.15 27.99 6.34
CA GLY A 45 25.40 27.23 6.37
C GLY A 45 26.32 27.74 5.26
N GLY A 46 26.40 29.06 5.11
CA GLY A 46 27.41 29.73 4.31
C GLY A 46 28.66 29.95 5.16
N ALA A 47 29.80 29.50 4.66
CA ALA A 47 31.10 29.74 5.26
C ALA A 47 31.35 31.26 5.40
N GLN A 48 31.41 31.76 6.64
CA GLN A 48 32.01 33.05 6.96
C GLN A 48 32.91 32.88 8.18
N GLY A 49 34.17 33.28 8.00
CA GLY A 49 35.22 33.15 8.98
C GLY A 49 34.94 33.93 10.26
N PHE A 50 35.14 33.26 11.39
CA PHE A 50 35.09 33.90 12.70
C PHE A 50 36.49 34.37 13.09
N ARG A 51 36.65 35.69 13.18
CA ARG A 51 37.81 36.39 13.75
C ARG A 51 37.78 36.21 15.27
N VAL A 52 38.87 35.70 15.85
CA VAL A 52 39.03 35.54 17.31
C VAL A 52 39.49 36.87 17.92
N PRO A 53 38.82 37.42 18.95
CA PRO A 53 39.39 38.47 19.78
C PRO A 53 40.33 37.88 20.85
N GLU A 54 41.49 38.52 21.00
CA GLU A 54 42.51 38.22 22.00
C GLU A 54 42.00 38.27 23.46
N GLY A 55 42.62 37.46 24.31
CA GLY A 55 42.87 37.85 25.71
C GLY A 55 41.87 37.38 26.78
N ARG A 56 41.92 36.09 27.14
CA ARG A 56 41.82 35.65 28.55
C ARG A 56 42.28 34.19 28.69
N ILE A 57 43.42 33.99 29.35
CA ILE A 57 43.95 32.67 29.68
C ILE A 57 43.14 32.14 30.88
N LEU A 58 42.22 31.20 30.63
CA LEU A 58 41.66 30.35 31.68
C LEU A 58 42.65 29.20 31.94
N PRO A 59 42.95 28.84 33.20
CA PRO A 59 43.86 27.74 33.48
C PRO A 59 43.28 26.44 32.89
N ARG A 60 44.05 25.80 32.01
CA ARG A 60 43.73 24.46 31.48
C ARG A 60 43.57 23.51 32.67
N PRO A 61 42.47 22.73 32.78
CA PRO A 61 42.48 21.62 33.71
C PRO A 61 43.58 20.66 33.23
N ALA A 62 44.62 20.51 34.04
CA ALA A 62 45.65 19.52 33.84
C ALA A 62 44.96 18.14 33.88
N ILE A 63 44.74 17.55 32.72
CA ILE A 63 44.40 16.12 32.63
C ILE A 63 45.69 15.38 32.97
N LEU A 64 45.87 15.12 34.27
CA LEU A 64 46.80 14.14 34.79
C LEU A 64 46.37 12.78 34.25
N ILE A 65 46.94 12.36 33.11
CA ILE A 65 46.84 10.99 32.63
C ILE A 65 47.74 10.16 33.54
N SER A 66 47.18 9.73 34.68
CA SER A 66 47.77 8.65 35.46
C SER A 66 47.78 7.39 34.60
N ARG A 67 48.95 6.77 34.49
CA ARG A 67 49.23 5.59 33.67
C ARG A 67 48.77 4.32 34.41
N GLU A 68 47.56 4.33 34.94
CA GLU A 68 46.94 3.16 35.55
C GLU A 68 46.08 2.44 34.51
N ARG A 69 46.29 1.12 34.43
CA ARG A 69 45.67 0.21 33.47
C ARG A 69 44.16 0.42 33.47
N LEU A 70 43.62 1.01 32.40
CA LEU A 70 42.19 1.10 32.16
C LEU A 70 41.66 -0.29 31.77
N ILE A 71 41.55 -1.19 32.76
CA ILE A 71 40.78 -2.42 32.63
C ILE A 71 39.33 -1.97 32.70
N ILE A 72 38.72 -1.72 31.54
CA ILE A 72 37.28 -1.49 31.44
C ILE A 72 36.62 -2.82 31.82
N THR A 73 36.32 -3.01 33.10
CA THR A 73 35.47 -4.10 33.58
C THR A 73 34.05 -3.82 33.10
N LEU A 74 33.75 -4.28 31.88
CA LEU A 74 32.38 -4.38 31.40
C LEU A 74 31.64 -5.37 32.29
N THR A 75 30.95 -4.86 33.32
CA THR A 75 30.01 -5.67 34.09
C THR A 75 28.96 -6.23 33.14
N LEU A 76 28.41 -7.42 33.44
CA LEU A 76 27.39 -8.05 32.61
C LEU A 76 26.20 -7.09 32.36
N ALA A 77 25.84 -6.27 33.34
CA ALA A 77 24.81 -5.25 33.19
C ALA A 77 25.19 -4.15 32.19
N SER A 78 26.43 -3.65 32.21
CA SER A 78 26.93 -2.66 31.25
C SER A 78 27.05 -3.25 29.85
N PHE A 79 27.50 -4.50 29.73
CA PHE A 79 27.53 -5.23 28.47
C PHE A 79 26.13 -5.45 27.91
N LEU A 80 25.17 -5.88 28.74
CA LEU A 80 23.77 -6.05 28.31
C LEU A 80 23.11 -4.73 27.94
N ARG A 81 23.40 -3.64 28.66
CA ARG A 81 22.93 -2.30 28.29
C ARG A 81 23.55 -1.81 26.99
N LEU A 82 24.85 -2.03 26.78
CA LEU A 82 25.55 -1.65 25.56
C LEU A 82 25.05 -2.50 24.38
N ALA A 83 24.93 -3.82 24.54
CA ALA A 83 24.36 -4.72 23.54
C ALA A 83 22.92 -4.32 23.23
N ALA A 84 22.10 -4.01 24.24
CA ALA A 84 20.75 -3.50 24.04
C ALA A 84 20.76 -2.17 23.26
N HIS A 85 21.65 -1.22 23.60
CA HIS A 85 21.77 0.05 22.87
C HIS A 85 22.26 -0.13 21.43
N VAL A 86 23.23 -1.01 21.19
CA VAL A 86 23.74 -1.32 19.85
C VAL A 86 22.66 -2.06 19.02
N HIS A 87 21.87 -2.93 19.65
CA HIS A 87 20.74 -3.58 19.00
C HIS A 87 19.52 -2.66 18.83
N LEU A 88 19.38 -1.61 19.67
CA LEU A 88 18.39 -0.54 19.52
C LEU A 88 18.87 0.60 18.62
N MET A 89 20.16 0.73 18.30
CA MET A 89 20.67 1.81 17.44
C MET A 89 19.94 1.85 16.09
N PRO A 90 19.68 0.73 15.38
CA PRO A 90 18.88 0.77 14.16
C PRO A 90 17.41 1.22 14.36
N ILE A 91 16.91 1.18 15.61
CA ILE A 91 15.57 1.67 15.99
C ILE A 91 15.61 3.17 16.33
N LEU A 92 16.75 3.67 16.82
CA LEU A 92 16.96 5.07 17.20
C LEU A 92 17.53 5.93 16.04
N GLU A 93 18.34 5.33 15.17
CA GLU A 93 18.96 5.90 13.98
C GLU A 93 18.14 5.73 12.71
N SER A 94 16.95 5.10 12.78
CA SER A 94 15.94 5.35 11.76
C SER A 94 15.43 6.78 11.98
N GLY A 95 16.26 7.78 11.64
CA GLY A 95 15.77 9.11 11.33
C GLY A 95 14.56 8.92 10.43
N GLU A 96 13.44 9.51 10.82
CA GLU A 96 12.14 9.30 10.19
C GLU A 96 12.20 9.71 8.71
N GLU A 97 12.74 8.85 7.83
CA GLU A 97 12.29 8.80 6.46
C GLU A 97 10.79 8.62 6.58
N THR A 98 10.05 9.70 6.32
CA THR A 98 8.62 9.74 6.49
C THR A 98 8.07 8.67 5.54
N LEU A 99 7.72 7.51 6.07
CA LEU A 99 7.22 6.40 5.28
C LEU A 99 5.86 6.81 4.75
N VAL A 100 5.83 7.12 3.46
CA VAL A 100 4.61 7.42 2.72
C VAL A 100 4.17 6.13 2.02
N GLY A 101 2.88 5.82 2.16
CA GLY A 101 2.21 4.80 1.37
C GLY A 101 0.98 5.38 0.70
N GLY A 102 0.33 4.63 -0.16
CA GLY A 102 -0.90 5.07 -0.78
C GLY A 102 -1.84 3.93 -1.16
N GLN A 103 -2.95 4.34 -1.77
CA GLN A 103 -3.94 3.46 -2.37
C GLN A 103 -4.55 4.17 -3.57
N ALA A 104 -4.66 3.48 -4.70
CA ALA A 104 -5.43 3.98 -5.84
C ALA A 104 -6.94 3.97 -5.53
N VAL A 105 -7.63 4.99 -6.02
CA VAL A 105 -9.09 5.12 -5.99
C VAL A 105 -9.60 5.48 -7.39
N MET A 106 -10.92 5.57 -7.58
CA MET A 106 -11.48 5.93 -8.88
C MET A 106 -11.02 7.34 -9.28
N GLU A 107 -10.37 7.44 -10.44
CA GLU A 107 -9.77 8.69 -10.96
C GLU A 107 -8.82 9.42 -9.98
N GLY A 108 -8.21 8.72 -9.03
CA GLY A 108 -7.44 9.37 -7.98
C GLY A 108 -6.49 8.48 -7.18
N VAL A 109 -5.84 9.10 -6.20
CA VAL A 109 -4.92 8.44 -5.27
C VAL A 109 -5.11 8.97 -3.85
N MET A 110 -5.08 8.08 -2.88
CA MET A 110 -4.93 8.40 -1.47
C MET A 110 -3.49 8.19 -1.05
N MET A 111 -2.88 9.20 -0.43
CA MET A 111 -1.55 9.15 0.16
C MET A 111 -1.67 9.23 1.68
N ARG A 112 -0.89 8.41 2.38
CA ARG A 112 -0.84 8.32 3.83
C ARG A 112 0.55 8.66 4.33
N ALA A 113 0.60 9.59 5.28
CA ALA A 113 1.76 9.90 6.11
C ALA A 113 1.52 9.38 7.56
N PRO A 114 2.51 9.42 8.45
CA PRO A 114 2.37 8.93 9.83
C PRO A 114 1.22 9.58 10.63
N HIS A 115 0.87 10.84 10.32
CA HIS A 115 -0.10 11.64 11.09
C HIS A 115 -1.20 12.28 10.24
N SER A 116 -1.25 12.01 8.94
CA SER A 116 -2.25 12.56 8.03
C SER A 116 -2.47 11.63 6.84
N TYR A 117 -3.60 11.81 6.16
CA TYR A 117 -3.81 11.27 4.82
C TYR A 117 -4.50 12.32 3.95
N ALA A 118 -4.24 12.24 2.65
CA ALA A 118 -4.87 13.10 1.65
C ALA A 118 -5.32 12.24 0.48
N THR A 119 -6.57 12.41 0.05
CA THR A 119 -7.12 11.76 -1.14
C THR A 119 -7.37 12.82 -2.21
N ALA A 120 -6.72 12.67 -3.37
CA ALA A 120 -6.88 13.55 -4.51
C ALA A 120 -7.60 12.82 -5.65
N VAL A 121 -8.73 13.35 -6.11
CA VAL A 121 -9.57 12.76 -7.17
C VAL A 121 -9.72 13.76 -8.29
N ARG A 122 -9.49 13.30 -9.53
CA ARG A 122 -9.64 14.10 -10.74
C ARG A 122 -11.08 14.02 -11.23
N ARG A 123 -11.71 15.18 -11.41
CA ARG A 123 -13.03 15.33 -12.03
C ARG A 123 -12.94 15.21 -13.56
N PRO A 124 -14.05 14.89 -14.25
CA PRO A 124 -14.12 14.88 -15.72
C PRO A 124 -13.76 16.22 -16.37
N ASP A 125 -14.05 17.35 -15.71
CA ASP A 125 -13.68 18.70 -16.16
C ASP A 125 -12.18 19.02 -16.01
N GLY A 126 -11.41 18.09 -15.43
CA GLY A 126 -9.98 18.21 -15.20
C GLY A 126 -9.59 18.86 -13.87
N GLN A 127 -10.54 19.32 -13.06
CA GLN A 127 -10.26 19.82 -11.71
C GLN A 127 -9.87 18.67 -10.78
N VAL A 128 -9.13 18.97 -9.71
CA VAL A 128 -8.74 17.99 -8.69
C VAL A 128 -9.37 18.39 -7.36
N VAL A 129 -10.15 17.49 -6.78
CA VAL A 129 -10.75 17.66 -5.45
C VAL A 129 -9.91 16.89 -4.45
N ILE A 130 -9.62 17.51 -3.30
CA ILE A 130 -8.73 16.96 -2.28
C ILE A 130 -9.49 16.87 -0.94
N ASP A 131 -9.48 15.70 -0.30
CA ASP A 131 -9.88 15.50 1.11
C ASP A 131 -8.61 15.21 1.92
N GLU A 132 -8.23 16.13 2.80
CA GLU A 132 -7.10 15.99 3.72
C GLU A 132 -7.60 15.95 5.16
N ARG A 133 -7.16 14.95 5.93
CA ARG A 133 -7.50 14.86 7.36
C ARG A 133 -6.33 14.33 8.21
N PRO A 134 -6.27 14.73 9.49
CA PRO A 134 -5.34 14.13 10.43
C PRO A 134 -5.65 12.64 10.62
N LEU A 135 -4.61 11.85 10.82
CA LEU A 135 -4.69 10.43 11.08
C LEU A 135 -4.18 10.11 12.49
N PRO A 136 -5.05 9.73 13.44
CA PRO A 136 -4.60 9.35 14.77
C PRO A 136 -3.84 8.01 14.71
N LYS A 137 -2.77 7.90 15.51
CA LYS A 137 -2.02 6.64 15.68
C LYS A 137 -2.83 5.67 16.53
N LEU A 138 -3.25 4.55 15.94
CA LEU A 138 -4.09 3.57 16.64
C LEU A 138 -3.41 2.95 17.87
N SER A 139 -2.07 2.85 17.84
CA SER A 139 -1.22 2.39 18.94
C SER A 139 -1.11 3.36 20.13
N GLU A 140 -1.49 4.63 19.94
CA GLU A 140 -1.59 5.61 21.02
C GLU A 140 -2.93 5.45 21.74
N LYS A 141 -4.01 5.18 20.98
CA LYS A 141 -5.35 4.95 21.53
C LYS A 141 -5.51 3.58 22.19
N TYR A 142 -4.91 2.53 21.64
CA TYR A 142 -5.03 1.16 22.14
C TYR A 142 -3.65 0.53 22.38
N PRO A 143 -3.17 0.43 23.63
CA PRO A 143 -1.85 -0.12 23.95
C PRO A 143 -1.64 -1.57 23.49
N ALA A 144 -2.70 -2.39 23.47
CA ALA A 144 -2.64 -3.77 22.98
C ALA A 144 -2.20 -3.87 21.50
N LEU A 145 -2.46 -2.85 20.69
CA LEU A 145 -2.03 -2.77 19.29
C LEU A 145 -0.54 -2.42 19.13
N ARG A 146 0.24 -2.39 20.22
CA ARG A 146 1.71 -2.31 20.19
C ARG A 146 2.34 -3.69 20.12
N LEU A 147 1.64 -4.72 20.60
CA LEU A 147 2.10 -6.11 20.62
C LEU A 147 2.27 -6.66 19.20
N PRO A 148 3.27 -7.53 18.95
CA PRO A 148 3.42 -8.20 17.66
C PRO A 148 2.16 -8.99 17.29
N ILE A 149 1.92 -9.21 16.00
CA ILE A 149 0.71 -9.84 15.44
C ILE A 149 -0.53 -8.95 15.59
N LEU A 150 -0.90 -8.54 16.80
CA LEU A 150 -2.05 -7.67 17.07
C LEU A 150 -1.90 -6.29 16.42
N ARG A 151 -0.69 -5.74 16.40
CA ARG A 151 -0.39 -4.50 15.67
C ARG A 151 -0.60 -4.61 14.18
N GLY A 152 -0.32 -5.78 13.59
CA GLY A 152 -0.55 -6.04 12.18
C GLY A 152 -2.03 -5.99 11.85
N ILE A 153 -2.84 -6.66 12.66
CA ILE A 153 -4.31 -6.63 12.56
C ILE A 153 -4.83 -5.18 12.70
N GLY A 154 -4.37 -4.44 13.71
CA GLY A 154 -4.78 -3.05 13.92
C GLY A 154 -4.38 -2.12 12.77
N THR A 155 -3.16 -2.28 12.25
CA THR A 155 -2.66 -1.46 11.14
C THR A 155 -3.40 -1.76 9.83
N LEU A 156 -3.62 -3.05 9.54
CA LEU A 156 -4.39 -3.50 8.38
C LEU A 156 -5.85 -3.04 8.46
N GLY A 157 -6.46 -3.16 9.65
CA GLY A 157 -7.82 -2.67 9.89
C GLY A 157 -7.96 -1.16 9.69
N GLN A 158 -7.00 -0.37 10.18
CA GLN A 158 -6.98 1.07 9.93
C GLN A 158 -6.80 1.40 8.44
N ALA A 159 -5.89 0.70 7.76
CA ALA A 159 -5.66 0.88 6.32
C ALA A 159 -6.92 0.55 5.51
N MET A 160 -7.60 -0.55 5.82
CA MET A 160 -8.86 -0.93 5.15
C MET A 160 -9.97 0.10 5.41
N ALA A 161 -10.13 0.58 6.64
CA ALA A 161 -11.12 1.61 6.96
C ALA A 161 -10.87 2.93 6.20
N LEU A 162 -9.60 3.35 6.09
CA LEU A 162 -9.21 4.50 5.28
C LEU A 162 -9.44 4.26 3.79
N GLY A 163 -9.09 3.07 3.29
CA GLY A 163 -9.30 2.69 1.90
C GLY A 163 -10.77 2.75 1.50
N ILE A 164 -11.67 2.21 2.33
CA ILE A 164 -13.13 2.28 2.11
C ILE A 164 -13.59 3.75 2.11
N LYS A 165 -13.09 4.56 3.04
CA LYS A 165 -13.42 5.99 3.10
C LYS A 165 -12.97 6.75 1.85
N ALA A 166 -11.76 6.50 1.38
CA ALA A 166 -11.20 7.12 0.19
C ALA A 166 -11.96 6.68 -1.08
N LEU A 167 -12.35 5.41 -1.18
CA LEU A 167 -13.18 4.90 -2.28
C LEU A 167 -14.56 5.58 -2.29
N ARG A 168 -15.22 5.69 -1.14
CA ARG A 168 -16.50 6.41 -1.01
C ARG A 168 -16.36 7.87 -1.45
N PHE A 169 -15.33 8.56 -0.97
CA PHE A 169 -15.05 9.93 -1.40
C PHE A 169 -14.87 10.04 -2.92
N SER A 170 -14.13 9.12 -3.55
CA SER A 170 -13.97 9.14 -5.01
C SER A 170 -15.26 8.88 -5.78
N ALA A 171 -16.13 8.00 -5.25
CA ALA A 171 -17.44 7.74 -5.83
C ALA A 171 -18.37 8.95 -5.70
N ASP A 172 -18.39 9.60 -4.53
CA ASP A 172 -19.18 10.80 -4.28
C ASP A 172 -18.78 11.94 -5.24
N VAL A 173 -17.47 12.15 -5.46
CA VAL A 173 -16.97 13.16 -6.40
C VAL A 173 -17.37 12.85 -7.85
N ALA A 174 -17.32 11.58 -8.25
CA ALA A 174 -17.76 11.15 -9.59
C ALA A 174 -19.26 11.39 -9.78
N MET A 175 -20.09 10.99 -8.81
CA MET A 175 -21.54 11.20 -8.85
C MET A 175 -21.93 12.69 -8.88
N GLN A 176 -21.23 13.54 -8.12
CA GLN A 176 -21.45 14.98 -8.15
C GLN A 176 -21.11 15.58 -9.51
N ALA A 177 -20.02 15.16 -10.13
CA ALA A 177 -19.64 15.63 -11.46
C ALA A 177 -20.68 15.22 -12.54
N GLU A 178 -21.23 14.01 -12.46
CA GLU A 178 -22.32 13.56 -13.35
C GLU A 178 -23.61 14.37 -13.12
N ALA A 179 -23.93 14.68 -11.86
CA ALA A 179 -25.11 15.49 -11.51
C ALA A 179 -25.04 16.90 -12.09
N GLU A 180 -23.89 17.56 -11.93
CA GLU A 180 -23.62 18.89 -12.47
C GLU A 180 -23.66 18.90 -14.00
N ALA A 181 -23.12 17.86 -14.65
CA ALA A 181 -23.17 17.72 -16.11
C ALA A 181 -24.60 17.45 -16.63
N GLY A 182 -25.45 16.78 -15.85
CA GLY A 182 -26.86 16.51 -16.16
C GLY A 182 -27.83 17.66 -15.84
N GLY A 183 -27.35 18.77 -15.28
CA GLY A 183 -28.17 19.94 -14.96
C GLY A 183 -29.12 19.79 -13.78
N GLU A 184 -28.90 18.80 -12.90
CA GLU A 184 -29.74 18.61 -11.72
C GLU A 184 -29.24 19.41 -10.51
N PRO A 185 -30.13 20.03 -9.71
CA PRO A 185 -29.72 20.89 -8.60
C PRO A 185 -29.07 20.11 -7.45
N ALA A 186 -27.97 20.65 -6.92
CA ALA A 186 -27.13 20.06 -5.88
C ALA A 186 -27.85 19.74 -4.54
N GLY A 187 -29.08 20.22 -4.34
CA GLY A 187 -29.84 20.07 -3.10
C GLY A 187 -30.81 18.88 -3.03
N ASP A 188 -31.25 18.33 -4.17
CA ASP A 188 -32.41 17.41 -4.18
C ASP A 188 -32.04 15.92 -4.06
N ARG A 189 -30.75 15.59 -4.18
CA ARG A 189 -30.29 14.19 -4.32
C ARG A 189 -29.81 13.48 -3.06
N ARG A 190 -29.87 14.07 -1.86
CA ARG A 190 -29.77 13.23 -0.64
C ARG A 190 -30.93 12.22 -0.52
N LYS A 191 -31.95 12.30 -1.40
CA LYS A 191 -33.11 11.40 -1.41
C LYS A 191 -33.29 10.59 -2.71
N GLY A 192 -32.48 10.82 -3.74
CA GLY A 192 -32.66 10.19 -5.05
C GLY A 192 -31.70 9.03 -5.28
N GLY A 193 -32.02 7.85 -4.74
CA GLY A 193 -31.37 6.60 -5.13
C GLY A 193 -30.28 6.06 -4.20
N GLU A 194 -30.34 6.33 -2.89
CA GLU A 194 -29.64 5.45 -1.95
C GLU A 194 -30.25 4.04 -2.10
N LEU A 195 -29.49 3.11 -2.69
CA LEU A 195 -29.86 1.68 -2.67
C LEU A 195 -30.28 1.35 -1.23
N PRO A 196 -31.48 0.77 -1.01
CA PRO A 196 -31.96 0.58 0.33
C PRO A 196 -30.92 -0.24 1.11
N GLY A 197 -30.63 0.12 2.36
CA GLY A 197 -29.45 -0.37 3.08
C GLY A 197 -29.32 -1.90 3.11
N TRP A 198 -30.43 -2.63 3.01
CA TRP A 198 -30.45 -4.08 2.88
C TRP A 198 -29.85 -4.59 1.56
N VAL A 199 -29.97 -3.86 0.44
CA VAL A 199 -29.34 -4.18 -0.85
C VAL A 199 -27.82 -4.00 -0.77
N LEU A 200 -27.36 -2.93 -0.11
CA LEU A 200 -25.94 -2.73 0.14
C LEU A 200 -25.39 -3.85 1.04
N ALA A 201 -26.11 -4.19 2.12
CA ALA A 201 -25.75 -5.29 3.00
C ALA A 201 -25.72 -6.64 2.27
N LEU A 202 -26.70 -6.89 1.39
CA LEU A 202 -26.76 -8.11 0.58
C LEU A 202 -25.58 -8.20 -0.39
N ASN A 203 -25.25 -7.11 -1.10
CA ASN A 203 -24.09 -7.09 -2.00
C ASN A 203 -22.77 -7.31 -1.25
N LEU A 204 -22.63 -6.71 -0.05
CA LEU A 204 -21.46 -6.91 0.80
C LEU A 204 -21.36 -8.36 1.29
N ALA A 205 -22.48 -8.94 1.74
CA ALA A 205 -22.54 -10.33 2.18
C ALA A 205 -22.23 -11.29 1.03
N PHE A 206 -22.84 -11.07 -0.14
CA PHE A 206 -22.57 -11.85 -1.35
C PHE A 206 -21.09 -11.78 -1.74
N SER A 207 -20.52 -10.58 -1.77
CA SER A 207 -19.09 -10.39 -2.08
C SER A 207 -18.20 -11.13 -1.08
N PHE A 208 -18.49 -10.99 0.21
CA PHE A 208 -17.72 -11.68 1.26
C PHE A 208 -17.77 -13.20 1.13
N VAL A 209 -18.97 -13.76 0.92
CA VAL A 209 -19.17 -15.21 0.70
C VAL A 209 -18.48 -15.65 -0.58
N PHE A 210 -18.60 -14.89 -1.67
CA PHE A 210 -17.93 -15.16 -2.94
C PHE A 210 -16.41 -15.22 -2.77
N PHE A 211 -15.80 -14.26 -2.06
CA PHE A 211 -14.35 -14.26 -1.81
C PHE A 211 -13.90 -15.43 -0.94
N ILE A 212 -14.67 -15.80 0.10
CA ILE A 212 -14.37 -17.01 0.90
C ILE A 212 -14.49 -18.25 0.03
N ALA A 213 -15.54 -18.36 -0.77
CA ALA A 213 -15.74 -19.49 -1.67
C ALA A 213 -14.58 -19.60 -2.66
N LEU A 214 -14.26 -18.51 -3.38
CA LEU A 214 -13.24 -18.50 -4.43
C LEU A 214 -11.82 -18.75 -3.90
N TYR A 215 -11.45 -18.16 -2.75
CA TYR A 215 -10.06 -18.20 -2.28
C TYR A 215 -9.79 -19.22 -1.16
N LYS A 216 -10.82 -19.76 -0.51
CA LYS A 216 -10.66 -20.78 0.54
C LYS A 216 -11.31 -22.10 0.17
N PHE A 217 -12.57 -22.08 -0.27
CA PHE A 217 -13.29 -23.31 -0.60
C PHE A 217 -12.79 -23.94 -1.91
N VAL A 218 -12.70 -23.17 -3.00
CA VAL A 218 -12.33 -23.69 -4.34
C VAL A 218 -10.93 -24.32 -4.34
N PRO A 219 -9.85 -23.70 -3.81
CA PRO A 219 -8.52 -24.33 -3.78
C PRO A 219 -8.53 -25.63 -2.97
N LEU A 220 -9.19 -25.63 -1.81
CA LEU A 220 -9.30 -26.81 -0.96
C LEU A 220 -10.06 -27.93 -1.66
N TRP A 221 -11.19 -27.61 -2.30
CA TRP A 221 -12.02 -28.56 -3.04
C TRP A 221 -11.25 -29.19 -4.21
N ILE A 222 -10.54 -28.39 -5.01
CA ILE A 222 -9.70 -28.90 -6.10
C ILE A 222 -8.63 -29.83 -5.53
N THR A 223 -7.93 -29.41 -4.48
CA THR A 223 -6.85 -30.20 -3.87
C THR A 223 -7.37 -31.52 -3.29
N THR A 224 -8.53 -31.52 -2.64
CA THR A 224 -9.19 -32.75 -2.15
C THR A 224 -9.62 -33.68 -3.27
N LYS A 225 -10.04 -33.15 -4.44
CA LYS A 225 -10.33 -33.99 -5.61
C LYS A 225 -9.06 -34.59 -6.20
N LEU A 226 -7.95 -33.85 -6.22
CA LEU A 226 -6.65 -34.36 -6.63
C LEU A 226 -6.13 -35.42 -5.66
N GLU A 227 -6.37 -35.27 -4.35
CA GLU A 227 -6.00 -36.27 -3.34
C GLU A 227 -6.65 -37.64 -3.60
N GLY A 228 -7.87 -37.67 -4.16
CA GLY A 228 -8.52 -38.92 -4.56
C GLY A 228 -7.90 -39.59 -5.80
N ILE A 229 -7.09 -38.87 -6.58
CA ILE A 229 -6.44 -39.37 -7.81
C ILE A 229 -4.96 -39.68 -7.55
N TYR A 230 -4.30 -38.89 -6.72
CA TYR A 230 -2.87 -38.98 -6.40
C TYR A 230 -2.68 -39.31 -4.91
N PRO A 231 -2.40 -40.59 -4.55
CA PRO A 231 -2.26 -41.02 -3.16
C PRO A 231 -1.12 -40.31 -2.39
N GLU A 232 -0.13 -39.77 -3.09
CA GLU A 232 0.98 -39.00 -2.52
C GLU A 232 0.50 -37.76 -1.75
N LEU A 233 -0.68 -37.22 -2.10
CA LEU A 233 -1.29 -36.07 -1.45
C LEU A 233 -1.88 -36.37 -0.06
N HIS A 234 -1.85 -37.62 0.40
CA HIS A 234 -2.12 -37.93 1.81
C HIS A 234 -1.07 -37.30 2.74
N ASN A 235 0.13 -37.00 2.23
CA ASN A 235 1.12 -36.23 2.97
C ASN A 235 0.64 -34.78 3.14
N GLN A 236 0.39 -34.38 4.39
CA GLN A 236 -0.08 -33.04 4.76
C GLN A 236 0.80 -31.90 4.20
N LEU A 237 2.11 -32.09 4.13
CA LEU A 237 3.01 -31.07 3.60
C LEU A 237 2.79 -30.87 2.10
N LEU A 238 2.70 -31.97 1.36
CA LEU A 238 2.47 -31.94 -0.09
C LEU A 238 1.07 -31.42 -0.41
N PHE A 239 0.05 -31.83 0.35
CA PHE A 239 -1.32 -31.32 0.22
C PHE A 239 -1.37 -29.80 0.35
N ASN A 240 -0.77 -29.23 1.41
CA ASN A 240 -0.79 -27.79 1.64
C ASN A 240 0.08 -27.02 0.63
N ALA A 241 1.17 -27.62 0.13
CA ALA A 241 1.96 -27.02 -0.95
C ALA A 241 1.13 -26.91 -2.24
N VAL A 242 0.44 -27.98 -2.65
CA VAL A 242 -0.41 -28.01 -3.84
C VAL A 242 -1.60 -27.06 -3.69
N ASP A 243 -2.28 -27.04 -2.54
CA ASP A 243 -3.34 -26.07 -2.22
C ASP A 243 -2.82 -24.62 -2.33
N GLY A 244 -1.60 -24.37 -1.87
CA GLY A 244 -0.90 -23.09 -2.00
C GLY A 244 -0.69 -22.69 -3.46
N VAL A 245 -0.17 -23.59 -4.30
CA VAL A 245 0.05 -23.35 -5.73
C VAL A 245 -1.26 -23.08 -6.46
N ILE A 246 -2.29 -23.89 -6.22
CA ILE A 246 -3.63 -23.70 -6.81
C ILE A 246 -4.19 -22.34 -6.43
N ARG A 247 -4.04 -21.93 -5.16
CA ARG A 247 -4.50 -20.62 -4.70
C ARG A 247 -3.78 -19.47 -5.38
N VAL A 248 -2.46 -19.54 -5.52
CA VAL A 248 -1.67 -18.53 -6.24
C VAL A 248 -2.11 -18.46 -7.71
N ALA A 249 -2.31 -19.61 -8.36
CA ALA A 249 -2.80 -19.67 -9.74
C ALA A 249 -4.19 -19.02 -9.88
N ILE A 250 -5.13 -19.33 -8.99
CA ILE A 250 -6.47 -18.70 -8.98
C ILE A 250 -6.38 -17.20 -8.78
N PHE A 251 -5.54 -16.74 -7.85
CA PHE A 251 -5.34 -15.32 -7.61
C PHE A 251 -4.78 -14.58 -8.82
N LEU A 252 -3.75 -15.12 -9.47
CA LEU A 252 -3.16 -14.52 -10.67
C LEU A 252 -4.16 -14.53 -11.83
N ALA A 253 -4.92 -15.61 -12.01
CA ALA A 253 -5.97 -15.70 -13.02
C ALA A 253 -7.08 -14.66 -12.77
N PHE A 254 -7.52 -14.51 -11.52
CA PHE A 254 -8.51 -13.50 -11.13
C PHE A 254 -8.00 -12.09 -11.41
N LEU A 255 -6.76 -11.77 -10.99
CA LEU A 255 -6.15 -10.46 -11.22
C LEU A 255 -6.03 -10.15 -12.71
N TRP A 256 -5.61 -11.14 -13.51
CA TRP A 256 -5.54 -11.01 -14.95
C TRP A 256 -6.91 -10.73 -15.58
N LEU A 257 -7.95 -11.47 -15.17
CA LEU A 257 -9.30 -11.31 -15.70
C LEU A 257 -9.88 -9.92 -15.40
N ILE A 258 -9.80 -9.46 -14.15
CA ILE A 258 -10.31 -8.14 -13.77
C ILE A 258 -9.51 -7.00 -14.42
N SER A 259 -8.20 -7.21 -14.65
CA SER A 259 -7.35 -6.24 -15.37
C SER A 259 -7.77 -6.02 -16.83
N ARG A 260 -8.73 -6.79 -17.36
CA ARG A 260 -9.28 -6.57 -18.69
C ARG A 260 -10.37 -5.51 -18.74
N TRP A 261 -11.01 -5.21 -17.61
CA TRP A 261 -12.04 -4.18 -17.52
C TRP A 261 -11.43 -2.77 -17.52
N ALA A 262 -12.00 -1.86 -18.31
CA ALA A 262 -11.46 -0.52 -18.52
C ALA A 262 -11.32 0.26 -17.20
N ASP A 263 -12.33 0.17 -16.34
CA ASP A 263 -12.35 0.87 -15.05
C ASP A 263 -11.26 0.36 -14.10
N ILE A 264 -11.06 -0.96 -14.04
CA ILE A 264 -10.01 -1.56 -13.20
C ILE A 264 -8.62 -1.24 -13.74
N ARG A 265 -8.44 -1.26 -15.08
CA ARG A 265 -7.19 -0.82 -15.71
C ARG A 265 -6.85 0.60 -15.33
N ARG A 266 -7.86 1.47 -15.31
CA ARG A 266 -7.70 2.87 -14.95
C ARG A 266 -7.24 3.02 -13.50
N VAL A 267 -7.82 2.27 -12.57
CA VAL A 267 -7.35 2.20 -11.16
C VAL A 267 -5.90 1.72 -11.08
N PHE A 268 -5.49 0.73 -11.88
CA PHE A 268 -4.11 0.26 -11.93
C PHE A 268 -3.13 1.31 -12.50
N GLU A 269 -3.55 2.17 -13.42
CA GLU A 269 -2.74 3.31 -13.87
C GLU A 269 -2.47 4.29 -12.72
N TYR A 270 -3.49 4.62 -11.93
CA TYR A 270 -3.33 5.45 -10.74
C TYR A 270 -2.45 4.80 -9.68
N HIS A 271 -2.53 3.48 -9.52
CA HIS A 271 -1.66 2.73 -8.62
C HIS A 271 -0.20 2.75 -9.09
N GLY A 272 0.05 2.59 -10.38
CA GLY A 272 1.39 2.77 -10.95
C GLY A 272 1.94 4.19 -10.75
N ALA A 273 1.07 5.20 -10.87
CA ALA A 273 1.44 6.59 -10.61
C ALA A 273 1.76 6.85 -9.13
N GLU A 274 0.99 6.26 -8.20
CA GLU A 274 1.27 6.29 -6.76
C GLU A 274 2.68 5.79 -6.47
N HIS A 275 3.03 4.60 -6.95
CA HIS A 275 4.36 4.02 -6.72
C HIS A 275 5.50 4.91 -7.22
N ARG A 276 5.33 5.53 -8.40
CA ARG A 276 6.31 6.48 -8.96
C ARG A 276 6.50 7.71 -8.09
N VAL A 277 5.41 8.25 -7.55
CA VAL A 277 5.45 9.42 -6.67
C VAL A 277 6.06 9.06 -5.32
N VAL A 278 5.75 7.89 -4.77
CA VAL A 278 6.36 7.38 -3.53
C VAL A 278 7.86 7.21 -3.71
N PHE A 279 8.33 6.55 -4.78
CA PHE A 279 9.77 6.42 -5.03
C PHE A 279 10.46 7.78 -5.20
N ASN A 280 9.83 8.73 -5.89
CA ASN A 280 10.39 10.07 -6.02
C ASN A 280 10.53 10.76 -4.67
N PHE A 281 9.50 10.66 -3.83
CA PHE A 281 9.54 11.18 -2.47
C PHE A 281 10.67 10.53 -1.64
N GLU A 282 10.79 9.21 -1.68
CA GLU A 282 11.83 8.47 -0.95
C GLU A 282 13.25 8.72 -1.47
N SER A 283 13.41 9.09 -2.73
CA SER A 283 14.71 9.46 -3.30
C SER A 283 15.24 10.81 -2.79
N GLY A 284 14.40 11.61 -2.13
CA GLY A 284 14.72 12.97 -1.72
C GLY A 284 14.76 14.00 -2.85
N MET A 285 14.48 13.59 -4.10
CA MET A 285 14.36 14.52 -5.22
C MET A 285 13.07 15.36 -5.13
N PRO A 286 13.03 16.54 -5.78
CA PRO A 286 11.81 17.34 -5.84
C PRO A 286 10.62 16.55 -6.41
N VAL A 287 9.50 16.55 -5.67
CA VAL A 287 8.27 15.87 -6.08
C VAL A 287 7.61 16.63 -7.22
N ASN A 288 7.88 16.20 -8.45
CA ASN A 288 7.28 16.74 -9.66
C ASN A 288 7.08 15.61 -10.70
N ILE A 289 6.32 15.91 -11.75
CA ILE A 289 5.97 14.94 -12.80
C ILE A 289 7.20 14.45 -13.55
N GLY A 290 8.19 15.33 -13.81
CA GLY A 290 9.41 14.98 -14.53
C GLY A 290 10.20 13.90 -13.80
N ASN A 291 10.48 14.13 -12.51
CA ASN A 291 11.23 13.19 -11.67
C ASN A 291 10.44 11.91 -11.40
N ALA A 292 9.15 11.99 -11.08
CA ALA A 292 8.32 10.82 -10.80
C ALA A 292 8.29 9.83 -11.98
N ARG A 293 8.32 10.32 -13.23
CA ARG A 293 8.31 9.46 -14.43
C ARG A 293 9.58 8.61 -14.60
N LEU A 294 10.68 8.97 -13.94
CA LEU A 294 11.94 8.22 -13.98
C LEU A 294 11.89 6.94 -13.14
N PHE A 295 10.95 6.84 -12.21
CA PHE A 295 10.86 5.71 -11.30
C PHE A 295 10.00 4.58 -11.85
N SER A 296 10.27 3.39 -11.33
CA SER A 296 9.52 2.16 -11.63
C SER A 296 8.11 2.21 -11.05
N THR A 297 7.21 1.42 -11.64
CA THR A 297 5.87 1.15 -11.08
C THR A 297 5.87 -0.04 -10.13
N TRP A 298 6.99 -0.75 -9.97
CA TRP A 298 7.11 -1.94 -9.11
C TRP A 298 7.68 -1.55 -7.76
N HIS A 299 6.82 -1.50 -6.75
CA HIS A 299 7.18 -1.01 -5.43
C HIS A 299 7.14 -2.14 -4.38
N PRO A 300 8.19 -2.34 -3.55
CA PRO A 300 8.29 -3.48 -2.62
C PRO A 300 7.27 -3.46 -1.47
N ARG A 301 6.61 -2.31 -1.28
CA ARG A 301 5.52 -2.12 -0.30
C ARG A 301 4.12 -2.17 -0.93
N CYS A 302 4.00 -2.70 -2.15
CA CYS A 302 2.73 -2.84 -2.84
C CYS A 302 1.81 -3.87 -2.15
N GLY A 303 0.50 -3.64 -2.24
CA GLY A 303 -0.51 -4.60 -1.78
C GLY A 303 -0.41 -5.98 -2.46
N THR A 304 0.07 -6.06 -3.71
CA THR A 304 0.29 -7.36 -4.39
C THR A 304 1.42 -8.15 -3.74
N SER A 305 2.54 -7.51 -3.41
CA SER A 305 3.62 -8.10 -2.61
C SER A 305 3.11 -8.55 -1.23
N PHE A 306 2.30 -7.73 -0.57
CA PHE A 306 1.67 -8.08 0.70
C PHE A 306 0.82 -9.37 0.58
N LEU A 307 -0.01 -9.47 -0.47
CA LEU A 307 -0.86 -10.65 -0.69
C LEU A 307 -0.04 -11.91 -0.97
N LEU A 308 1.07 -11.81 -1.72
CA LEU A 308 1.98 -12.93 -1.96
C LEU A 308 2.63 -13.44 -0.65
N VAL A 309 3.09 -12.54 0.22
CA VAL A 309 3.61 -12.91 1.53
C VAL A 309 2.53 -13.58 2.39
N VAL A 310 1.31 -13.03 2.40
CA VAL A 310 0.17 -13.64 3.09
C VAL A 310 -0.09 -15.06 2.61
N MET A 311 0.01 -15.31 1.30
CA MET A 311 -0.14 -16.65 0.74
C MET A 311 0.98 -17.58 1.20
N LEU A 312 2.24 -17.16 1.14
CA LEU A 312 3.37 -17.99 1.57
C LEU A 312 3.30 -18.32 3.07
N VAL A 313 3.02 -17.32 3.91
CA VAL A 313 2.81 -17.52 5.35
C VAL A 313 1.62 -18.44 5.60
N SER A 314 0.54 -18.33 4.81
CA SER A 314 -0.61 -19.23 4.96
C SER A 314 -0.26 -20.68 4.68
N VAL A 315 0.58 -20.98 3.68
CA VAL A 315 1.03 -22.35 3.38
C VAL A 315 1.81 -22.91 4.58
N ALA A 316 2.73 -22.13 5.14
CA ALA A 316 3.50 -22.53 6.31
C ALA A 316 2.60 -22.78 7.54
N VAL A 317 1.64 -21.89 7.81
CA VAL A 317 0.70 -22.05 8.93
C VAL A 317 -0.18 -23.29 8.76
N TYR A 318 -0.73 -23.52 7.57
CA TYR A 318 -1.57 -24.70 7.30
C TYR A 318 -0.78 -26.01 7.29
N ALA A 319 0.51 -25.99 6.97
CA ALA A 319 1.36 -27.16 7.04
C ALA A 319 1.58 -27.64 8.49
N VAL A 320 1.56 -26.74 9.48
CA VAL A 320 1.84 -27.07 10.89
C VAL A 320 0.58 -27.46 11.67
N ILE A 321 -0.60 -26.99 11.26
CA ILE A 321 -1.87 -27.31 11.95
C ILE A 321 -2.47 -28.58 11.33
N PRO A 322 -2.47 -29.73 12.03
CA PRO A 322 -3.06 -30.96 11.50
C PRO A 322 -4.56 -30.79 11.31
N ALA A 323 -5.06 -31.28 10.18
CA ALA A 323 -6.49 -31.33 9.86
C ALA A 323 -6.77 -32.48 8.89
N HIS A 324 -7.62 -33.41 9.32
CA HIS A 324 -7.87 -34.67 8.62
C HIS A 324 -9.19 -34.63 7.84
N GLY A 325 -10.17 -33.85 8.28
CA GLY A 325 -11.46 -33.68 7.58
C GLY A 325 -11.51 -32.46 6.67
N PHE A 326 -12.37 -32.48 5.64
CA PHE A 326 -12.61 -31.30 4.79
C PHE A 326 -13.13 -30.10 5.59
N LEU A 327 -14.11 -30.31 6.46
CA LEU A 327 -14.69 -29.27 7.31
C LEU A 327 -13.66 -28.71 8.30
N GLU A 328 -12.83 -29.58 8.87
CA GLU A 328 -11.74 -29.18 9.76
C GLU A 328 -10.69 -28.34 9.01
N ARG A 329 -10.25 -28.80 7.84
CA ARG A 329 -9.34 -28.06 6.94
C ARG A 329 -9.91 -26.70 6.53
N MET A 330 -11.22 -26.60 6.34
CA MET A 330 -11.91 -25.34 6.04
C MET A 330 -11.99 -24.42 7.26
N ALA A 331 -12.36 -24.96 8.43
CA ALA A 331 -12.43 -24.22 9.68
C ALA A 331 -11.06 -23.61 10.05
N VAL A 332 -9.98 -24.40 9.98
CA VAL A 332 -8.61 -23.91 10.20
C VAL A 332 -8.27 -22.76 9.24
N ARG A 333 -8.65 -22.86 7.97
CA ARG A 333 -8.38 -21.82 6.96
C ARG A 333 -9.04 -20.49 7.27
N VAL A 334 -10.24 -20.51 7.85
CA VAL A 334 -11.00 -19.32 8.24
C VAL A 334 -10.52 -18.78 9.59
N LEU A 335 -10.39 -19.63 10.60
CA LEU A 335 -10.02 -19.24 11.96
C LEU A 335 -8.57 -18.76 12.07
N ALA A 336 -7.67 -19.27 11.22
CA ALA A 336 -6.28 -18.82 11.19
C ALA A 336 -6.07 -17.47 10.47
N LEU A 337 -7.12 -16.86 9.86
CA LEU A 337 -6.98 -15.59 9.13
C LEU A 337 -6.36 -14.46 9.97
N PRO A 338 -6.78 -14.20 11.22
CA PRO A 338 -6.18 -13.15 12.04
C PRO A 338 -4.71 -13.41 12.35
N LEU A 339 -4.36 -14.68 12.64
CA LEU A 339 -2.98 -15.10 12.89
C LEU A 339 -2.11 -14.89 11.65
N ILE A 340 -2.58 -15.35 10.48
CA ILE A 340 -1.86 -15.21 9.21
C ILE A 340 -1.67 -13.73 8.88
N ALA A 341 -2.71 -12.91 9.01
CA ALA A 341 -2.61 -11.47 8.74
C ALA A 341 -1.59 -10.78 9.65
N GLY A 342 -1.61 -11.08 10.95
CA GLY A 342 -0.65 -10.53 11.90
C GLY A 342 0.78 -11.00 11.65
N LEU A 343 0.99 -12.30 11.42
CA LEU A 343 2.31 -12.86 11.10
C LEU A 343 2.88 -12.27 9.79
N SER A 344 2.04 -12.17 8.75
CA SER A 344 2.47 -11.63 7.45
C SER A 344 2.92 -10.17 7.57
N TYR A 345 2.21 -9.37 8.36
CA TYR A 345 2.62 -8.00 8.66
C TYR A 345 4.00 -7.95 9.35
N GLU A 346 4.24 -8.81 10.34
CA GLU A 346 5.56 -8.87 11.01
C GLU A 346 6.68 -9.30 10.06
N VAL A 347 6.42 -10.28 9.20
CA VAL A 347 7.38 -10.74 8.18
C VAL A 347 7.74 -9.61 7.23
N ILE A 348 6.76 -8.87 6.72
CA ILE A 348 6.98 -7.74 5.80
C ILE A 348 7.73 -6.61 6.52
N ARG A 349 7.33 -6.30 7.75
CA ARG A 349 8.01 -5.28 8.55
C ARG A 349 9.47 -5.65 8.83
N TYR A 350 9.74 -6.93 9.08
CA TYR A 350 11.08 -7.44 9.28
C TYR A 350 11.90 -7.35 7.98
N ALA A 351 11.33 -7.77 6.85
CA ALA A 351 11.97 -7.68 5.53
C ALA A 351 12.31 -6.23 5.16
N ALA A 352 11.38 -5.30 5.36
CA ALA A 352 11.56 -3.88 5.06
C ALA A 352 12.68 -3.22 5.88
N ARG A 353 12.95 -3.71 7.10
CA ARG A 353 14.06 -3.23 7.95
C ARG A 353 15.42 -3.78 7.51
N ARG A 354 15.45 -4.85 6.73
CA ARG A 354 16.68 -5.49 6.21
C ARG A 354 16.65 -5.49 4.68
N ARG A 355 16.74 -4.29 4.09
CA ARG A 355 16.91 -4.07 2.63
C ARG A 355 18.19 -4.81 2.19
N GLY A 356 18.06 -6.08 1.78
CA GLY A 356 19.18 -6.98 1.45
C GLY A 356 18.99 -8.47 1.84
N SER A 357 17.95 -8.82 2.59
CA SER A 357 17.65 -10.24 2.89
C SER A 357 16.95 -10.96 1.73
N LEU A 358 17.02 -12.30 1.66
CA LEU A 358 16.26 -13.10 0.69
C LEU A 358 14.75 -12.80 0.73
N LEU A 359 14.22 -12.42 1.90
CA LEU A 359 12.82 -12.01 2.06
C LEU A 359 12.49 -10.70 1.33
N ALA A 360 13.49 -9.82 1.13
CA ALA A 360 13.33 -8.60 0.35
C ALA A 360 13.19 -8.87 -1.17
N LEU A 361 13.48 -10.08 -1.65
CA LEU A 361 13.19 -10.48 -3.04
C LEU A 361 11.71 -10.86 -3.23
N PHE A 362 11.03 -11.25 -2.14
CA PHE A 362 9.64 -11.68 -2.16
C PHE A 362 8.65 -10.59 -1.70
N THR A 363 9.16 -9.46 -1.22
CA THR A 363 8.40 -8.24 -0.91
C THR A 363 8.74 -7.16 -1.91
#